data_AF-R9N4E4-F1
#
_entry.id   AF-R9N4E4-F1
#
_cell.length_a   1.000
_cell.length_b   1.000
_cell.length_c   1.000
_cell.angle_alpha   90.00
_cell.angle_beta   90.00
_cell.angle_gamma   90.00
#
_symmetry.space_group_name_H-M   'P 1'
#
loop_
_entity.id
_entity.type
_entity.pdbx_description
1 polymer ?
#
loop_
_entity_poly.entity_id
_entity_poly.type
_entity_poly.pdbx_seq_one_letter_code
_entity_poly.pdbx_strand_id
1 'polypeptide(L)'
;MYDEAKVKEQPTQTVAAIPAIADTFTPDILEAACKKSLKQYHMPFYKTVYKAAENLNNQKELEKFKETNKTTGIVRGADYYRQEEISL
;
A
#
# COMPACT_ATOMS: atom_id res chain seq x y z
N MET A 1 -35.92 -14.11 -3.01
CA MET A 1 -35.19 -13.80 -4.25
C MET A 1 -34.59 -12.41 -4.07
N TYR A 2 -33.44 -12.33 -3.42
CA TYR A 2 -32.70 -11.09 -3.20
C TYR A 2 -31.25 -11.32 -3.62
N ASP A 3 -30.58 -10.25 -3.99
CA ASP A 3 -29.12 -10.08 -4.05
C ASP A 3 -28.33 -10.19 -5.36
N GLU A 4 -28.91 -10.45 -6.53
CA GLU A 4 -28.08 -10.32 -7.75
C GLU A 4 -27.76 -8.86 -8.13
N ALA A 5 -28.71 -7.93 -7.93
CA ALA A 5 -28.51 -6.52 -8.23
C ALA A 5 -27.49 -5.86 -7.30
N LYS A 6 -27.54 -6.19 -6.01
CA LYS A 6 -26.64 -5.65 -4.98
C LYS A 6 -25.19 -6.11 -5.19
N VAL A 7 -25.01 -7.36 -5.63
CA VAL A 7 -23.70 -7.94 -5.97
C VAL A 7 -23.15 -7.35 -7.27
N LYS A 8 -23.98 -6.90 -8.22
CA LYS A 8 -23.52 -6.21 -9.44
C LYS A 8 -23.12 -4.75 -9.20
N GLU A 9 -23.75 -4.05 -8.25
CA GLU A 9 -23.39 -2.66 -7.94
C GLU A 9 -22.04 -2.52 -7.24
N GLN A 10 -21.70 -3.46 -6.35
CA GLN A 10 -20.42 -3.46 -5.61
C GLN A 10 -19.15 -3.43 -6.49
N PRO A 11 -19.01 -4.27 -7.54
CA PRO A 11 -17.86 -4.23 -8.43
C PRO A 11 -17.85 -2.93 -9.26
N THR A 12 -19.00 -2.42 -9.70
CA THR A 12 -19.05 -1.13 -10.44
C THR A 12 -18.64 0.06 -9.58
N GLN A 13 -19.05 0.11 -8.30
CA GLN A 13 -18.63 1.15 -7.36
C GLN A 13 -17.13 1.08 -7.06
N THR A 14 -16.59 -0.14 -7.00
CA THR A 14 -15.16 -0.38 -6.77
C THR A 14 -14.31 0.12 -7.94
N VAL A 15 -14.74 -0.11 -9.18
CA VAL A 15 -14.03 0.38 -10.38
C VAL A 15 -14.02 1.90 -10.46
N ALA A 16 -15.07 2.60 -9.99
CA ALA A 16 -15.08 4.07 -9.94
C ALA A 16 -14.21 4.65 -8.80
N ALA A 17 -14.06 3.91 -7.68
CA ALA A 17 -13.30 4.37 -6.53
C ALA A 17 -11.78 4.21 -6.67
N ILE A 18 -11.30 3.24 -7.46
CA ILE A 18 -9.85 3.01 -7.65
C ILE A 18 -9.17 4.17 -8.41
N PRO A 19 -9.76 4.77 -9.46
CA PRO A 19 -9.21 5.96 -10.09
C PRO A 19 -9.11 7.17 -9.13
N ALA A 20 -9.96 7.26 -8.11
CA ALA A 20 -9.93 8.37 -7.15
C ALA A 20 -8.66 8.43 -6.29
N ILE A 21 -7.87 7.34 -6.24
CA ILE A 21 -6.57 7.30 -5.56
C ILE A 21 -5.39 7.41 -6.53
N ALA A 22 -5.64 7.65 -7.82
CA ALA A 22 -4.60 7.87 -8.81
C ALA A 22 -3.90 9.23 -8.62
N ASP A 23 -4.58 10.21 -8.01
CA ASP A 23 -4.00 11.52 -7.70
C ASP A 23 -3.05 11.47 -6.48
N THR A 24 -3.21 10.47 -5.60
CA THR A 24 -2.44 10.36 -4.36
C THR A 24 -1.19 9.48 -4.48
N PHE A 25 -1.21 8.48 -5.37
CA PHE A 25 -0.11 7.53 -5.54
C PHE A 25 0.41 7.54 -6.98
N THR A 26 1.73 7.39 -7.14
CA THR A 26 2.33 7.25 -8.46
C THR A 26 1.78 6.00 -9.19
N PRO A 27 1.67 6.02 -10.54
CA PRO A 27 1.15 4.90 -11.31
C PRO A 27 1.79 3.55 -10.98
N ASP A 28 3.11 3.50 -10.79
CA ASP A 28 3.85 2.28 -10.46
C ASP A 28 3.39 1.64 -9.13
N ILE A 29 3.16 2.47 -8.11
CA ILE A 29 2.69 2.03 -6.79
C ILE A 29 1.25 1.51 -6.90
N LEU A 30 0.42 2.20 -7.67
CA LEU A 30 -0.97 1.81 -7.89
C LEU A 30 -1.06 0.45 -8.60
N GLU A 31 -0.26 0.26 -9.66
CA GLU A 31 -0.21 -1.01 -10.39
C GLU A 31 0.24 -2.16 -9.49
N ALA A 32 1.30 -1.95 -8.70
CA ALA A 32 1.80 -2.94 -7.75
C ALA A 32 0.76 -3.25 -6.65
N ALA A 33 0.05 -2.24 -6.15
CA ALA A 33 -1.02 -2.40 -5.17
C ALA A 33 -2.17 -3.23 -5.74
N CYS A 34 -2.65 -2.91 -6.95
CA CYS A 34 -3.69 -3.67 -7.64
C CYS A 34 -3.28 -5.14 -7.86
N LYS A 35 -2.06 -5.40 -8.36
CA LYS A 35 -1.54 -6.77 -8.52
C LYS A 35 -1.49 -7.53 -7.20
N LYS A 36 -1.05 -6.88 -6.13
CA LYS A 36 -0.99 -7.48 -4.79
C LYS A 36 -2.37 -7.79 -4.24
N SER A 37 -3.31 -6.86 -4.38
CA SER A 37 -4.68 -7.04 -3.92
C SER A 37 -5.42 -8.14 -4.71
N LEU A 38 -5.22 -8.25 -6.02
CA LEU A 38 -5.80 -9.31 -6.86
C LEU A 38 -5.25 -10.71 -6.54
N LYS A 39 -3.98 -10.80 -6.09
CA LYS A 39 -3.42 -12.09 -5.63
C LYS A 39 -4.04 -12.56 -4.32
N GLN A 40 -4.39 -11.63 -3.43
CA GLN A 40 -4.88 -11.95 -2.09
C GLN A 40 -6.41 -12.08 -2.03
N TYR A 41 -7.12 -11.35 -2.88
CA TYR A 41 -8.57 -11.26 -2.88
C TYR A 41 -9.12 -11.49 -4.29
N HIS A 42 -10.10 -12.38 -4.40
CA HIS A 42 -10.84 -12.59 -5.65
C HIS A 42 -11.56 -11.32 -6.12
N MET A 43 -12.02 -10.48 -5.18
CA MET A 43 -12.62 -9.18 -5.45
C MET A 43 -12.01 -8.14 -4.50
N PRO A 44 -10.92 -7.45 -4.91
CA PRO A 44 -10.36 -6.39 -4.10
C PRO A 44 -11.26 -5.16 -4.12
N PHE A 45 -11.35 -4.43 -3.01
CA PHE A 45 -12.16 -3.23 -2.85
C PHE A 45 -11.26 -2.01 -2.62
N TYR A 46 -11.82 -0.80 -2.74
CA TYR A 46 -11.09 0.45 -2.51
C TYR A 46 -10.17 0.41 -1.28
N LYS A 47 -10.70 0.01 -0.11
CA LYS A 47 -9.96 -0.01 1.15
C LYS A 47 -8.74 -0.95 1.10
N THR A 48 -8.84 -2.10 0.44
CA THR A 48 -7.74 -3.06 0.37
C THR A 48 -6.65 -2.58 -0.59
N VAL A 49 -7.03 -2.00 -1.72
CA VAL A 49 -6.09 -1.41 -2.68
C VAL A 49 -5.41 -0.18 -2.07
N TYR A 50 -6.16 0.71 -1.42
CA TYR A 50 -5.61 1.89 -0.74
C TYR A 50 -4.59 1.50 0.33
N LYS A 51 -4.92 0.54 1.20
CA LYS A 51 -3.98 0.06 2.23
C LYS A 51 -2.74 -0.61 1.61
N ALA A 52 -2.89 -1.32 0.49
CA ALA A 52 -1.74 -1.87 -0.21
C ALA A 52 -0.84 -0.76 -0.79
N ALA A 53 -1.43 0.27 -1.41
CA ALA A 53 -0.70 1.42 -1.97
C ALA A 53 0.00 2.25 -0.88
N GLU A 54 -0.70 2.55 0.23
CA GLU A 54 -0.14 3.24 1.40
C GLU A 54 1.10 2.51 1.95
N ASN A 55 1.01 1.18 2.11
CA ASN A 55 2.13 0.38 2.59
C ASN A 55 3.32 0.38 1.62
N LEU A 56 3.08 0.24 0.32
CA LEU A 56 4.14 0.27 -0.70
C LEU A 56 4.82 1.64 -0.78
N ASN A 57 4.04 2.72 -0.67
CA ASN A 57 4.57 4.07 -0.64
C ASN A 57 5.45 4.32 0.58
N ASN A 58 5.00 3.91 1.77
CA ASN A 58 5.76 4.04 3.00
C ASN A 58 7.05 3.20 2.98
N GLN A 59 7.03 2.03 2.33
CA GLN A 59 8.23 1.21 2.13
C GLN A 59 9.24 1.90 1.22
N LYS A 60 8.79 2.47 0.09
CA LYS A 60 9.65 3.22 -0.83
C LYS A 60 10.29 4.45 -0.17
N GLU A 61 9.51 5.22 0.60
CA GLU A 61 10.04 6.36 1.35
C GLU A 61 11.06 5.94 2.42
N LEU A 62 10.82 4.79 3.07
CA LEU A 62 11.78 4.21 4.02
C LEU A 62 13.08 3.79 3.33
N GLU A 63 13.00 3.09 2.21
CA GLU A 63 14.19 2.68 1.44
C GLU A 63 15.00 3.90 1.01
N LYS A 64 14.32 4.92 0.44
CA LYS A 64 14.95 6.19 0.07
C LYS A 64 15.61 6.89 1.25
N PHE A 65 14.96 6.90 2.42
CA PHE A 65 15.53 7.46 3.64
C PHE A 65 16.82 6.73 4.04
N LYS A 66 16.82 5.40 4.03
CA LYS A 66 17.98 4.58 4.37
C LYS A 66 19.14 4.79 3.40
N GLU A 67 18.84 4.85 2.10
CA GLU A 67 19.84 5.10 1.06
C GLU A 67 20.48 6.48 1.22
N THR A 68 19.66 7.52 1.39
CA THR A 68 20.14 8.91 1.51
C THR A 68 20.98 9.11 2.77
N ASN A 69 20.63 8.47 3.87
CA ASN A 69 21.30 8.65 5.16
C ASN A 69 22.39 7.61 5.45
N LYS A 70 22.70 6.74 4.49
CA LYS A 70 23.74 5.70 4.64
C LYS A 70 25.12 6.30 4.94
N THR A 71 25.42 7.48 4.40
CA THR A 71 26.71 8.16 4.57
C THR A 71 26.73 9.11 5.78
N THR A 72 25.58 9.62 6.20
CA THR A 72 25.46 10.61 7.28
C THR A 72 25.32 9.96 8.66
N GLY A 73 25.05 8.65 8.72
CA GLY A 73 24.82 7.92 9.96
C GLY A 73 23.47 8.25 10.63
N ILE A 74 22.60 9.00 9.95
CA ILE A 74 21.29 9.37 10.49
C ILE A 74 20.36 8.15 10.41
N VAL A 75 19.81 7.75 11.55
CA VAL A 75 18.83 6.66 11.68
C VAL A 75 17.55 7.18 12.31
N ARG A 76 16.40 6.57 11.98
CA ARG A 76 15.13 6.92 12.63
C ARG A 76 15.17 6.40 14.07
N GLY A 77 14.68 7.18 15.04
CA GLY A 77 14.69 6.78 16.45
C GLY A 77 14.04 5.42 16.71
N ALA A 78 12.93 5.11 16.03
CA ALA A 78 12.29 3.80 16.14
C ALA A 78 13.14 2.64 15.58
N ASP A 79 14.05 2.89 14.64
CA ASP A 79 14.97 1.89 14.09
C ASP A 79 16.24 1.76 14.95
N TYR A 80 16.65 2.83 15.64
CA TYR A 80 17.79 2.85 16.56
C TYR A 80 17.62 1.82 17.70
N TYR A 81 16.50 1.89 18.43
CA TYR A 81 16.25 0.98 19.56
C TYR A 81 16.02 -0.48 19.14
N ARG A 82 15.63 -0.74 17.88
CA ARG A 82 15.45 -2.11 17.36
C ARG A 82 16.77 -2.82 17.05
N GLN A 83 17.88 -2.09 16.89
CA GLN A 83 19.19 -2.70 16.69
C GLN A 83 19.77 -3.26 17.99
N GLU A 84 19.47 -2.62 19.13
CA GLU A 84 19.98 -3.04 20.44
C GLU A 84 19.35 -4.36 20.93
N GLU A 85 18.10 -4.67 20.52
CA GLU A 85 17.42 -5.94 20.85
C GLU A 85 18.05 -7.18 20.16
N ILE A 86 18.80 -7.01 19.07
CA ILE A 86 19.44 -8.13 18.34
C ILE A 86 20.84 -8.44 18.90
N SER A 87 21.40 -7.54 19.72
CA SER A 87 22.75 -7.65 20.27
C SER A 87 22.87 -8.24 21.68
N LEU A 88 21.75 -8.75 22.25
CA LEU A 88 21.68 -9.46 23.52
C LEU A 88 21.42 -10.96 23.29
#